data_AF-A0A7V5K4A7-F1
#
_entry.id   AF-A0A7V5K4A7-F1
#
_cell.length_a   1.000
_cell.length_b   1.000
_cell.length_c   1.000
_cell.angle_alpha   90.00
_cell.angle_beta   90.00
_cell.angle_gamma   90.00
#
_symmetry.space_group_name_H-M   'P 1'
#
loop_
_entity.id
_entity.type
_entity.pdbx_description
1 polymer ?
#
loop_
_entity_poly.entity_id
_entity_poly.type
_entity_poly.pdbx_seq_one_letter_code
_entity_poly.pdbx_strand_id
1 'polypeptide(L)' 'GGFYILEVNTLPGMTPLSLLPEIARGVGIDFPELCELILLGARLKA' A
#
# COMPACT_ATOMS: atom_id res chain seq x y z
N GLY A 1 14.78 -13.03 20.05
CA GLY A 1 14.50 -12.93 18.61
C GLY A 1 14.67 -11.49 18.21
N GLY A 2 15.52 -11.21 17.22
CA GLY A 2 15.69 -9.86 16.68
C GLY A 2 14.66 -9.55 15.60
N PHE A 3 14.39 -8.27 15.38
CA PHE A 3 13.63 -7.80 14.22
C PHE A 3 14.59 -7.58 13.04
N TYR A 4 14.21 -8.07 11.87
CA TYR A 4 14.99 -7.94 10.63
C TYR A 4 14.07 -7.51 9.50
N ILE A 5 14.54 -6.57 8.69
CA ILE A 5 13.86 -6.18 7.44
C ILE A 5 14.38 -7.11 6.34
N LEU A 6 13.46 -7.77 5.64
CA LEU A 6 13.81 -8.66 4.52
C LEU A 6 13.94 -7.88 3.21
N GLU A 7 12.92 -7.09 2.88
CA GLU A 7 12.84 -6.34 1.63
C GLU A 7 11.86 -5.17 1.72
N VAL A 8 11.91 -4.29 0.73
CA VAL A 8 10.93 -3.22 0.51
C VAL A 8 10.34 -3.38 -0.88
N ASN A 9 9.03 -3.67 -0.95
CA ASN A 9 8.29 -3.77 -2.20
C ASN A 9 7.86 -2.38 -2.67
N THR A 10 8.65 -1.75 -3.55
CA THR A 10 8.34 -0.41 -4.09
C THR A 10 7.12 -0.40 -5.01
N LEU A 11 6.77 -1.56 -5.58
CA LEU A 11 5.53 -1.77 -6.33
C LEU A 11 4.80 -3.00 -5.75
N PRO A 12 3.97 -2.80 -4.71
CA PRO A 12 3.24 -3.89 -4.07
C PRO A 12 2.12 -4.42 -4.98
N GLY A 13 1.65 -5.63 -4.71
CA GLY A 13 0.44 -6.16 -5.35
C GLY A 13 -0.78 -5.30 -5.03
N MET A 14 -1.65 -5.09 -6.02
CA MET A 14 -2.83 -4.22 -5.95
C MET A 14 -4.13 -4.93 -6.39
N THR A 15 -4.18 -6.25 -6.32
CA THR A 15 -5.42 -7.01 -6.53
C THR A 15 -6.25 -7.09 -5.23
N PRO A 16 -7.54 -7.48 -5.27
CA PRO A 16 -8.36 -7.57 -4.06
C PRO A 16 -7.78 -8.48 -2.95
N LEU A 17 -7.01 -9.50 -3.33
CA LEU A 17 -6.34 -10.45 -2.43
C LEU A 17 -4.86 -10.08 -2.14
N SER A 18 -4.40 -8.89 -2.56
CA SER A 18 -3.04 -8.44 -2.26
C SER A 18 -2.93 -7.87 -0.85
N LEU A 19 -1.74 -7.98 -0.25
CA LEU A 19 -1.48 -7.59 1.14
C LEU A 19 -1.72 -6.10 1.41
N LEU A 20 -1.29 -5.20 0.51
CA LEU A 20 -1.47 -3.76 0.76
C LEU A 20 -2.97 -3.37 0.83
N PRO A 21 -3.83 -3.75 -0.15
CA PRO A 21 -5.27 -3.58 -0.03
C PRO A 21 -5.88 -4.26 1.21
N GLU A 22 -5.40 -5.45 1.60
CA GLU A 22 -5.90 -6.15 2.79
C GLU A 22 -5.60 -5.40 4.09
N ILE A 23 -4.36 -4.91 4.24
CA ILE A 23 -3.93 -4.12 5.38
C ILE A 23 -4.72 -2.80 5.47
N ALA A 24 -4.93 -2.13 4.34
CA ALA A 24 -5.73 -0.90 4.27
C ALA A 24 -7.17 -1.13 4.73
N ARG A 25 -7.82 -2.21 4.26
CA ARG A 25 -9.17 -2.59 4.73
C ARG A 25 -9.19 -2.89 6.23
N GLY A 26 -8.14 -3.47 6.78
CA GLY A 26 -8.00 -3.74 8.22
C GLY A 26 -8.08 -2.47 9.08
N VAL A 27 -7.81 -1.30 8.51
CA VAL A 27 -7.95 0.02 9.16
C VAL A 27 -9.12 0.85 8.62
N GLY A 28 -10.04 0.23 7.86
CA GLY A 28 -11.26 0.86 7.36
C GLY A 28 -11.12 1.60 6.02
N ILE A 29 -9.98 1.49 5.33
CA ILE A 29 -9.76 2.10 4.02
C ILE A 29 -10.13 1.10 2.93
N ASP A 30 -11.11 1.43 2.09
CA ASP A 30 -11.49 0.56 0.98
C ASP A 30 -10.55 0.71 -0.24
N PHE A 31 -10.70 -0.18 -1.23
CA PHE A 31 -9.77 -0.21 -2.36
C PHE A 31 -9.83 1.06 -3.24
N PRO A 32 -11.01 1.59 -3.61
CA PRO A 32 -11.11 2.90 -4.25
C PRO A 32 -10.45 4.03 -3.45
N GLU A 33 -10.71 4.12 -2.14
CA GLU A 33 -10.11 5.14 -1.27
C GLU A 33 -8.58 5.02 -1.22
N LEU A 34 -8.05 3.80 -1.12
CA LEU A 34 -6.60 3.55 -1.19
C LEU A 34 -6.01 4.06 -2.52
N CYS A 35 -6.70 3.83 -3.64
CA CYS A 35 -6.27 4.33 -4.95
C CYS A 35 -6.24 5.86 -5.00
N GLU A 36 -7.25 6.52 -4.42
CA GLU A 36 -7.30 7.98 -4.32
C GLU A 36 -6.16 8.54 -3.46
N LEU A 37 -5.86 7.92 -2.32
CA LEU A 37 -4.74 8.32 -1.46
C LEU A 37 -3.40 8.25 -2.18
N ILE A 38 -3.16 7.19 -2.97
CA ILE A 38 -1.94 7.05 -3.78
C ILE A 38 -1.88 8.17 -4.84
N LEU A 39 -3.00 8.44 -5.52
CA LEU A 39 -3.10 9.49 -6.53
C LEU A 39 -2.82 10.88 -5.94
N LEU A 40 -3.40 11.20 -4.79
CA LEU A 40 -3.20 12.48 -4.09
C LEU A 40 -1.73 12.69 -3.67
N GLY A 41 -1.01 11.62 -3.35
CA GLY A 41 0.42 11.66 -3.01
C GLY A 41 1.36 11.76 -4.22
N ALA A 42 0.86 11.55 -5.44
CA ALA A 42 1.68 11.55 -6.64
C ALA A 42 2.16 12.97 -7.01
N ARG A 43 3.46 13.10 -7.28
CA ARG A 43 4.08 14.36 -7.73
C ARG A 43 5.22 14.10 -8.70
N LEU A 44 5.53 15.09 -9.54
CA LEU A 44 6.72 15.06 -10.37
C LEU A 44 7.97 15.00 -9.48
N LYS A 45 9.00 14.28 -9.94
CA LYS A 45 10.32 14.34 -9.30
C LYS A 45 10.88 15.74 -9.48
N ALA A 46 11.47 16.29 -8.42
CA ALA A 46 12.24 17.53 -8.48
C ALA A 46 13.51 17.33 -9.30
#